data_AF-D1BI32-F1
#
_entry.id   AF-D1BI32-F1
#
_cell.length_a   1.000
_cell.length_b   1.000
_cell.length_c   1.000
_cell.angle_alpha   90.00
_cell.angle_beta   90.00
_cell.angle_gamma   90.00
#
_symmetry.space_group_name_H-M   'P 1'
#
loop_
_entity.id
_entity.type
_entity.pdbx_description
1 polymer ?
#
loop_
_entity_poly.entity_id
_entity_poly.type
_entity_poly.pdbx_seq_one_letter_code
_entity_poly.pdbx_strand_id
1 'polypeptide(L)'
;MKRIAVVMCSLVLLSACSGGDDSASEGSSPSTSAQSGATAQAVSKDPLAVCEALFDGEADSPMGRLAALDGVVVDEAGLTEVNDIRQELVAAIAKSPTDLAANIEALRAPLGDVISQVSSGTADVMVDSAAVATATTDLTATCDEAGYTVPAA
;
A
#
# COMPACT_ATOMS: atom_id res chain seq x y z
N MET A 1 -38.86 17.19 3.92
CA MET A 1 -37.48 17.68 3.83
C MET A 1 -36.79 17.34 5.15
N LYS A 2 -35.66 16.65 5.07
CA LYS A 2 -35.08 15.81 6.14
C LYS A 2 -34.66 16.60 7.38
N ARG A 3 -35.06 16.12 8.55
CA ARG A 3 -34.58 16.58 9.87
C ARG A 3 -33.29 15.86 10.23
N ILE A 4 -32.43 16.62 10.89
CA ILE A 4 -31.10 16.30 11.43
C ILE A 4 -31.14 15.15 12.45
N ALA A 5 -30.07 14.35 12.50
CA ALA A 5 -29.64 13.67 13.72
C ALA A 5 -28.12 13.48 13.70
N VAL A 6 -27.42 14.46 14.30
CA VAL A 6 -26.19 14.26 15.06
C VAL A 6 -26.56 13.47 16.31
N VAL A 7 -25.73 12.49 16.74
CA VAL A 7 -25.69 11.79 18.06
C VAL A 7 -24.96 10.46 17.80
N MET A 8 -24.02 9.92 18.57
CA MET A 8 -23.26 10.26 19.78
C MET A 8 -22.15 9.17 19.82
N CYS A 9 -20.90 9.48 20.12
CA CYS A 9 -20.31 9.39 21.47
C CYS A 9 -20.72 8.16 22.30
N SER A 10 -19.73 7.33 22.66
CA SER A 10 -19.58 6.45 23.85
C SER A 10 -18.82 5.20 23.37
N LEU A 11 -17.48 5.09 23.44
CA LEU A 11 -16.61 5.17 24.61
C LEU A 11 -17.08 4.26 25.76
N VAL A 12 -16.25 3.24 25.99
CA VAL A 12 -15.88 2.58 27.25
C VAL A 12 -16.72 1.42 27.82
N LEU A 13 -15.92 0.42 28.27
CA LEU A 13 -16.05 -0.52 29.40
C LEU A 13 -16.49 -1.94 29.04
N LEU A 14 -15.61 -2.96 29.10
CA LEU A 14 -15.03 -3.62 30.29
C LEU A 14 -16.07 -4.19 31.26
N SER A 15 -16.22 -5.52 31.24
CA SER A 15 -16.40 -6.38 32.42
C SER A 15 -16.46 -7.83 31.93
N ALA A 16 -15.44 -8.67 32.14
CA ALA A 16 -15.06 -9.30 33.39
C ALA A 16 -16.10 -10.31 33.91
N CYS A 17 -15.57 -11.42 34.44
CA CYS A 17 -16.23 -12.38 35.34
C CYS A 17 -17.30 -13.30 34.69
N SER A 18 -17.49 -14.55 35.09
CA SER A 18 -16.88 -15.39 36.12
C SER A 18 -17.54 -16.77 36.01
N GLY A 19 -16.77 -17.84 36.24
CA GLY A 19 -17.27 -19.05 36.90
C GLY A 19 -17.93 -20.14 36.03
N GLY A 20 -17.36 -21.35 36.09
CA GLY A 20 -18.05 -22.59 35.71
C GLY A 20 -17.11 -23.75 35.41
N ASP A 21 -16.52 -24.36 36.45
CA ASP A 21 -16.18 -25.78 36.44
C ASP A 21 -17.50 -26.57 36.48
N ASP A 22 -17.74 -27.51 35.55
CA ASP A 22 -18.06 -28.92 35.82
C ASP A 22 -18.56 -29.63 34.53
N SER A 23 -18.71 -30.95 34.64
CA SER A 23 -18.57 -31.98 33.63
C SER A 23 -19.83 -32.32 32.83
N ALA A 24 -19.56 -32.96 31.69
CA ALA A 24 -20.28 -34.11 31.12
C ALA A 24 -21.53 -33.92 30.21
N SER A 25 -21.50 -34.77 29.18
CA SER A 25 -22.61 -35.41 28.46
C SER A 25 -23.21 -34.73 27.22
N GLU A 26 -22.77 -35.26 26.07
CA GLU A 26 -23.56 -35.77 24.93
C GLU A 26 -24.95 -35.17 24.66
N GLY A 27 -25.11 -34.60 23.47
CA GLY A 27 -26.43 -34.23 22.96
C GLY A 27 -26.37 -33.66 21.55
N SER A 28 -26.71 -34.50 20.58
CA SER A 28 -26.81 -34.22 19.14
C SER A 28 -27.51 -32.91 18.77
N SER A 29 -26.89 -32.16 17.86
CA SER A 29 -27.57 -31.42 16.80
C SER A 29 -26.54 -31.12 15.70
N PRO A 30 -26.68 -31.64 14.46
CA PRO A 30 -25.91 -31.13 13.34
C PRO A 30 -26.50 -29.76 12.99
N SER A 31 -26.13 -28.73 13.76
CA SER A 31 -26.22 -27.37 13.27
C SER A 31 -25.24 -27.28 12.12
N THR A 32 -25.77 -27.41 10.91
CA THR A 32 -25.15 -26.94 9.69
C THR A 32 -25.05 -25.42 9.85
N SER A 33 -24.03 -24.99 10.60
CA SER A 33 -23.58 -23.62 10.59
C SER A 33 -23.08 -23.41 9.17
N ALA A 34 -23.98 -22.90 8.31
CA ALA A 34 -23.59 -22.12 7.16
C ALA A 34 -22.79 -20.95 7.73
N GLN A 35 -21.50 -21.22 7.97
CA GLN A 35 -20.51 -20.21 8.20
C GLN A 35 -20.50 -19.48 6.86
N SER A 36 -21.30 -18.41 6.81
CA SER A 36 -21.25 -17.40 5.77
C SER A 36 -19.83 -16.86 5.85
N GLY A 37 -18.91 -17.57 5.20
CA GLY A 37 -17.57 -17.11 4.96
C GLY A 37 -17.77 -15.81 4.23
N ALA A 38 -17.53 -14.70 4.92
CA ALA A 38 -17.20 -13.46 4.26
C ALA A 38 -16.12 -13.86 3.27
N THR A 39 -16.49 -13.95 1.99
CA THR A 39 -15.56 -14.27 0.93
C THR A 39 -14.56 -13.14 0.98
N ALA A 40 -13.37 -13.44 1.53
CA ALA A 40 -12.21 -12.59 1.35
C ALA A 40 -12.15 -12.38 -0.16
N GLN A 41 -12.42 -11.15 -0.61
CA GLN A 41 -12.30 -10.83 -2.03
C GLN A 41 -10.88 -11.22 -2.40
N ALA A 42 -10.75 -12.19 -3.30
CA ALA A 42 -9.46 -12.58 -3.82
C ALA A 42 -8.87 -11.32 -4.46
N VAL A 43 -7.81 -10.78 -3.86
CA VAL A 43 -7.08 -9.67 -4.45
C VAL A 43 -6.48 -10.23 -5.72
N SER A 44 -6.97 -9.79 -6.88
CA SER A 44 -6.38 -10.15 -8.16
C SER A 44 -4.91 -9.73 -8.16
N LYS A 45 -4.02 -10.68 -8.46
CA LYS A 45 -2.57 -10.48 -8.53
C LYS A 45 -2.12 -10.36 -9.98
N ASP A 46 -2.88 -9.61 -10.77
CA ASP A 46 -2.61 -9.40 -12.20
C ASP A 46 -1.42 -8.43 -12.35
N PRO A 47 -0.25 -8.89 -12.83
CA PRO A 47 0.91 -8.03 -12.99
C PRO A 47 0.66 -6.92 -14.03
N LEU A 48 -0.13 -7.17 -15.07
CA LEU A 48 -0.41 -6.18 -16.11
C LEU A 48 -1.15 -4.97 -15.52
N ALA A 49 -2.23 -5.23 -14.77
CA ALA A 49 -3.02 -4.19 -14.13
C ALA A 49 -2.23 -3.38 -13.09
N VAL A 50 -1.23 -3.99 -12.44
CA VAL A 50 -0.33 -3.26 -11.54
C VAL A 50 0.61 -2.36 -12.32
N CYS A 51 1.23 -2.87 -13.38
CA CYS A 51 2.11 -2.09 -14.24
C CYS A 51 1.37 -0.91 -14.89
N GLU A 52 0.14 -1.14 -15.38
CA GLU A 52 -0.75 -0.06 -15.81
C GLU A 52 -0.94 0.98 -14.71
N ALA A 53 -1.31 0.58 -13.49
CA ALA A 53 -1.53 1.54 -12.41
C ALA A 53 -0.27 2.33 -11.98
N LEU A 54 0.94 1.80 -12.21
CA LEU A 54 2.20 2.45 -11.86
C LEU A 54 2.67 3.46 -12.91
N PHE A 55 2.34 3.24 -14.19
CA PHE A 55 2.86 4.01 -15.31
C PHE A 55 1.78 4.76 -16.12
N ASP A 56 0.50 4.45 -15.92
CA ASP A 56 -0.62 5.14 -16.58
C ASP A 56 -0.82 6.55 -16.02
N GLY A 57 -1.06 7.51 -16.91
CA GLY A 57 -1.15 8.93 -16.59
C GLY A 57 0.17 9.72 -16.69
N GLU A 58 1.24 9.11 -17.25
CA GLU A 58 2.53 9.77 -17.50
C GLU A 58 3.05 10.52 -16.26
N ALA A 59 3.06 11.86 -16.27
CA ALA A 59 3.54 12.69 -15.17
C ALA A 59 2.72 12.58 -13.89
N ASP A 60 1.44 12.20 -13.98
CA ASP A 60 0.55 12.01 -12.82
C ASP A 60 0.61 10.59 -12.26
N SER A 61 1.25 9.66 -12.98
CA SER A 61 1.46 8.28 -12.52
C SER A 61 2.41 8.24 -11.32
N PRO A 62 2.36 7.21 -10.46
CA PRO A 62 3.35 7.03 -9.39
C PRO A 62 4.79 7.13 -9.88
N MET A 63 5.08 6.55 -11.06
CA MET A 63 6.42 6.57 -11.64
C MET A 63 6.79 7.92 -12.26
N GLY A 64 5.85 8.63 -12.87
CA GLY A 64 6.09 9.99 -13.39
C GLY A 64 6.32 11.00 -12.28
N ARG A 65 5.54 10.93 -11.21
CA ARG A 65 5.72 11.74 -10.00
C ARG A 65 7.06 11.45 -9.33
N LEU A 66 7.45 10.17 -9.25
CA LEU A 66 8.75 9.78 -8.74
C LEU A 66 9.91 10.32 -9.61
N ALA A 67 9.78 10.27 -10.93
CA ALA A 67 10.77 10.82 -11.85
C ALA A 67 10.90 12.36 -11.71
N ALA A 68 9.80 13.06 -11.44
CA ALA A 68 9.80 14.50 -11.22
C ALA A 68 10.55 14.94 -9.95
N LEU A 69 10.89 14.01 -9.05
CA LEU A 69 11.68 14.28 -7.85
C LEU A 69 13.21 14.24 -8.11
N ASP A 70 13.66 13.85 -9.30
CA ASP A 70 15.09 13.80 -9.60
C ASP A 70 15.75 15.19 -9.51
N GLY A 71 16.81 15.29 -8.71
CA GLY A 71 17.52 16.53 -8.45
C GLY A 71 16.74 17.57 -7.64
N VAL A 72 15.55 17.23 -7.13
CA VAL A 72 14.72 18.13 -6.32
C VAL A 72 15.06 17.98 -4.84
N VAL A 73 15.32 19.10 -4.17
CA VAL A 73 15.40 19.16 -2.72
C VAL A 73 14.01 18.98 -2.14
N VAL A 74 13.85 17.98 -1.27
CA VAL A 74 12.58 17.64 -0.64
C VAL A 74 12.37 18.53 0.59
N ASP A 75 11.45 19.48 0.45
CA ASP A 75 10.96 20.32 1.55
C ASP A 75 9.71 19.71 2.21
N GLU A 76 9.02 20.48 3.06
CA GLU A 76 7.84 20.01 3.80
C GLU A 76 6.67 19.63 2.86
N ALA A 77 6.52 20.35 1.74
CA ALA A 77 5.52 20.02 0.71
C ALA A 77 5.96 18.79 -0.10
N GLY A 78 7.24 18.73 -0.48
CA GLY A 78 7.85 17.57 -1.13
C GLY A 78 7.77 16.30 -0.28
N LEU A 79 7.78 16.42 1.05
CA LEU A 79 7.67 15.26 1.94
C LEU A 79 6.27 14.63 1.91
N THR A 80 5.22 15.45 1.72
CA THR A 80 3.86 14.95 1.51
C THR A 80 3.80 14.13 0.22
N GLU A 81 4.37 14.67 -0.86
CA GLU A 81 4.45 14.00 -2.15
C GLU A 81 5.22 12.69 -2.10
N VAL A 82 6.41 12.69 -1.49
CA VAL A 82 7.24 11.50 -1.27
C VAL A 82 6.49 10.44 -0.47
N ASN A 83 5.74 10.84 0.55
CA ASN A 83 4.93 9.93 1.35
C ASN A 83 3.75 9.35 0.54
N ASP A 84 3.07 10.16 -0.27
CA ASP A 84 1.95 9.70 -1.09
C ASP A 84 2.42 8.68 -2.14
N ILE A 85 3.50 8.96 -2.86
CA ILE A 85 4.13 8.00 -3.79
C ILE A 85 4.47 6.71 -3.04
N ARG A 86 5.13 6.81 -1.88
CA ARG A 86 5.49 5.63 -1.08
C ARG A 86 4.26 4.79 -0.68
N GLN A 87 3.13 5.42 -0.38
CA GLN A 87 1.89 4.72 -0.03
C GLN A 87 1.20 4.08 -1.25
N GLU A 88 1.29 4.70 -2.42
CA GLU A 88 0.84 4.11 -3.68
C GLU A 88 1.67 2.87 -4.03
N LEU A 89 3.00 2.91 -3.84
CA LEU A 89 3.87 1.74 -3.99
C LEU A 89 3.49 0.61 -3.03
N VAL A 90 3.16 0.91 -1.76
CA VAL A 90 2.64 -0.09 -0.80
C VAL A 90 1.36 -0.75 -1.32
N ALA A 91 0.44 0.05 -1.84
CA ALA A 91 -0.81 -0.46 -2.38
C ALA A 91 -0.58 -1.33 -3.62
N ALA A 92 0.39 -0.98 -4.46
CA ALA A 92 0.80 -1.77 -5.63
C ALA A 92 1.42 -3.12 -5.22
N ILE A 93 2.31 -3.14 -4.23
CA ILE A 93 2.89 -4.38 -3.67
C ILE A 93 1.80 -5.34 -3.16
N ALA A 94 0.81 -4.82 -2.43
CA ALA A 94 -0.29 -5.63 -1.92
C ALA A 94 -1.09 -6.32 -3.05
N LYS A 95 -1.09 -5.75 -4.26
CA LYS A 95 -1.77 -6.27 -5.45
C LYS A 95 -0.84 -7.02 -6.41
N SER A 96 0.46 -7.08 -6.15
CA SER A 96 1.45 -7.65 -7.07
C SER A 96 1.73 -9.13 -6.82
N PRO A 97 2.07 -9.92 -7.86
CA PRO A 97 2.79 -11.17 -7.68
C PRO A 97 4.19 -10.93 -7.09
N THR A 98 4.82 -11.97 -6.55
CA THR A 98 6.06 -11.86 -5.75
C THR A 98 7.19 -11.12 -6.46
N ASP A 99 7.46 -11.43 -7.72
CA ASP A 99 8.59 -10.85 -8.45
C ASP A 99 8.38 -9.36 -8.73
N LEU A 100 7.17 -8.99 -9.16
CA LEU A 100 6.79 -7.59 -9.34
C LEU A 100 6.77 -6.81 -8.00
N ALA A 101 6.29 -7.44 -6.93
CA ALA A 101 6.29 -6.85 -5.59
C ALA A 101 7.70 -6.52 -5.11
N ALA A 102 8.68 -7.40 -5.37
CA ALA A 102 10.07 -7.19 -4.98
C ALA A 102 10.67 -5.97 -5.70
N ASN A 103 10.40 -5.80 -6.99
CA ASN A 103 10.88 -4.66 -7.77
C ASN A 103 10.20 -3.35 -7.36
N ILE A 104 8.91 -3.37 -7.01
CA ILE A 104 8.23 -2.20 -6.45
C ILE A 104 8.77 -1.84 -5.06
N GLU A 105 9.10 -2.84 -4.22
CA GLU A 105 9.69 -2.59 -2.89
C GLU A 105 11.06 -1.90 -2.99
N ALA A 106 11.86 -2.21 -4.01
CA ALA A 106 13.16 -1.58 -4.24
C ALA A 106 13.05 -0.05 -4.41
N LEU A 107 11.94 0.45 -4.95
CA LEU A 107 11.66 1.89 -5.08
C LEU A 107 11.29 2.56 -3.75
N ARG A 108 10.84 1.79 -2.74
CA ARG A 108 10.40 2.35 -1.45
C ARG A 108 11.55 2.71 -0.53
N ALA A 109 12.69 2.02 -0.64
CA ALA A 109 13.83 2.27 0.22
C ALA A 109 14.38 3.70 0.06
N PRO A 110 14.66 4.21 -1.15
CA PRO A 110 15.09 5.60 -1.35
C PRO A 110 14.12 6.63 -0.77
N LEU A 111 12.81 6.40 -0.88
CA LEU A 111 11.79 7.30 -0.33
C LEU A 111 11.72 7.24 1.20
N GLY A 112 11.91 6.07 1.78
CA GLY A 112 12.00 5.89 3.24
C GLY A 112 13.20 6.63 3.84
N ASP A 113 14.33 6.61 3.13
CA ASP A 113 15.55 7.31 3.55
C ASP A 113 15.35 8.83 3.52
N VAL A 114 14.68 9.36 2.49
CA VAL A 114 14.33 10.79 2.40
C VAL A 114 13.43 11.19 3.57
N ILE A 115 12.34 10.46 3.81
CA ILE A 115 11.42 10.75 4.93
C ILE A 115 12.16 10.76 6.26
N SER A 116 13.06 9.79 6.47
CA SER A 116 13.85 9.68 7.69
C SER A 116 14.82 10.85 7.86
N GLN A 117 15.52 11.24 6.79
CA GLN A 117 16.47 12.35 6.80
C GLN A 117 15.79 13.69 7.03
N VAL A 118 14.70 13.99 6.31
CA VAL A 118 13.94 15.23 6.52
C VAL A 118 13.35 15.28 7.93
N SER A 119 12.79 14.16 8.43
CA SER A 119 12.24 14.09 9.80
C SER A 119 13.31 14.27 10.88
N SER A 120 14.57 13.95 10.59
CA SER A 120 15.71 14.19 11.48
C SER A 120 16.24 15.63 11.44
N GLY A 121 15.69 16.48 10.57
CA GLY A 121 16.12 17.87 10.37
C GLY A 121 17.35 18.00 9.47
N THR A 122 17.64 17.01 8.63
CA THR A 122 18.69 17.12 7.61
C THR A 122 18.26 18.14 6.56
N ALA A 123 19.11 19.11 6.26
CA ALA A 123 18.88 20.09 5.20
C ALA A 123 19.24 19.51 3.82
N ASP A 124 18.64 20.05 2.76
CA ASP A 124 18.98 19.73 1.38
C ASP A 124 18.90 18.23 1.02
N VAL A 125 17.92 17.52 1.59
CA VAL A 125 17.69 16.10 1.32
C VAL A 125 17.15 15.93 -0.09
N MET A 126 17.73 15.01 -0.85
CA MET A 126 17.31 14.64 -2.20
C MET A 126 17.00 13.15 -2.26
N VAL A 127 16.14 12.76 -3.19
CA VAL A 127 15.93 11.35 -3.53
C VAL A 127 17.19 10.80 -4.20
N ASP A 128 17.63 9.61 -3.81
CA ASP A 128 18.72 8.90 -4.49
C ASP A 128 18.27 8.47 -5.90
N SER A 129 18.55 9.33 -6.89
CA SER A 129 18.11 9.09 -8.26
C SER A 129 18.83 7.95 -8.95
N ALA A 130 20.03 7.59 -8.53
CA ALA A 130 20.73 6.41 -9.05
C ALA A 130 20.05 5.11 -8.59
N ALA A 131 19.67 5.05 -7.31
CA ALA A 131 18.90 3.93 -6.77
C ALA A 131 17.51 3.83 -7.41
N VAL A 132 16.81 4.96 -7.56
CA VAL A 132 15.50 5.03 -8.22
C VAL A 132 15.60 4.61 -9.69
N ALA A 133 16.60 5.08 -10.45
CA ALA A 133 16.77 4.72 -11.86
C ALA A 133 17.04 3.21 -12.04
N THR A 134 17.86 2.63 -11.16
CA THR A 134 18.15 1.18 -11.16
C THR A 134 16.87 0.39 -10.90
N ALA A 135 16.15 0.70 -9.82
CA ALA A 135 14.91 0.00 -9.49
C ALA A 135 13.80 0.21 -10.53
N THR A 136 13.73 1.38 -11.17
CA THR A 136 12.80 1.67 -12.27
C THR A 136 13.11 0.83 -13.51
N THR A 137 14.39 0.62 -13.81
CA THR A 137 14.83 -0.22 -14.92
C THR A 137 14.42 -1.67 -14.70
N ASP A 138 14.66 -2.21 -13.50
CA ASP A 138 14.28 -3.58 -13.13
C ASP A 138 12.75 -3.77 -13.15
N LEU A 139 12.00 -2.79 -12.64
CA LEU A 139 10.54 -2.76 -12.69
C LEU A 139 10.01 -2.75 -14.13
N THR A 140 10.59 -1.90 -14.98
CA THR A 140 10.22 -1.80 -16.41
C THR A 140 10.41 -3.14 -17.12
N ALA A 141 11.55 -3.80 -16.90
CA ALA A 141 11.81 -5.12 -17.47
C ALA A 141 10.78 -6.17 -17.04
N THR A 142 10.37 -6.16 -15.76
CA THR A 142 9.34 -7.09 -15.26
C THR A 142 7.96 -6.77 -15.84
N CYS A 143 7.64 -5.49 -16.03
CA CYS A 143 6.40 -5.08 -16.67
C CYS A 143 6.35 -5.49 -18.15
N ASP A 144 7.46 -5.37 -18.88
CA ASP A 144 7.58 -5.85 -20.27
C ASP A 144 7.37 -7.38 -20.34
N GLU A 145 7.96 -8.15 -19.42
CA GLU A 145 7.75 -9.60 -19.32
C GLU A 145 6.29 -9.97 -19.01
N ALA A 146 5.58 -9.13 -18.25
CA ALA A 146 4.15 -9.26 -17.97
C ALA A 146 3.25 -8.82 -19.15
N GLY A 147 3.82 -8.30 -20.24
CA GLY A 147 3.11 -7.84 -21.43
C GLY A 147 2.66 -6.37 -21.39
N TYR A 148 3.14 -5.59 -20.41
CA TYR A 148 2.93 -4.14 -20.36
C TYR A 148 4.13 -3.41 -20.98
N THR A 149 3.91 -2.67 -22.07
CA THR A 149 4.95 -1.81 -22.64
C THR A 149 4.91 -0.45 -21.96
N VAL A 150 5.97 -0.13 -21.21
CA VAL A 150 6.10 1.18 -20.57
C VAL A 150 6.19 2.28 -21.64
N PRO A 151 5.34 3.33 -21.59
CA PRO A 151 5.43 4.45 -22.51
C PRO A 151 6.78 5.14 -22.39
N ALA A 152 7.39 5.51 -23.52
CA ALA A 152 8.60 6.32 -23.50
C ALA A 152 8.26 7.72 -22.92
N ALA A 153 9.01 8.14 -21.90
CA ALA A 153 8.93 9.47 -21.32
C ALA A 153 9.48 10.57 -22.24
#